data_AF-A0A960LAZ6-F1
#
_entry.id   AF-A0A960LAZ6-F1
#
_cell.length_a   1.000
_cell.length_b   1.000
_cell.length_c   1.000
_cell.angle_alpha   90.00
_cell.angle_beta   90.00
_cell.angle_gamma   90.00
#
_symmetry.space_group_name_H-M   'P 1'
#
loop_
_entity.id
_entity.type
_entity.pdbx_description
1 polymer ?
#
loop_
_entity_poly.entity_id
_entity_poly.type
_entity_poly.pdbx_seq_one_letter_code
_entity_poly.pdbx_strand_id
1 'polypeptide(L)'
;MKPISVHVDEVEYERLKALAHHRGLPVAGLIREAMHAYLLREEPTVACLADFPPHPSGRLLQDWERSDLYDEMSNRLFEGNREQ
;
A
#
# COMPACT_ATOMS: atom_id res chain seq x y z
N MET A 1 -11.41 -4.69 -22.35
CA MET A 1 -10.74 -5.56 -21.35
C MET A 1 -9.31 -5.82 -21.80
N LYS A 2 -8.34 -5.78 -20.89
CA LYS A 2 -6.96 -6.20 -21.20
C LYS A 2 -6.86 -7.74 -21.08
N PRO A 3 -6.24 -8.43 -22.04
CA PRO A 3 -6.01 -9.87 -21.91
C PRO A 3 -5.01 -10.16 -20.79
N ILE A 4 -5.25 -11.24 -20.05
CA ILE A 4 -4.34 -11.74 -19.01
C ILE A 4 -3.83 -13.09 -19.48
N SER A 5 -2.51 -13.24 -19.49
CA SER A 5 -1.81 -14.49 -19.79
C SER A 5 -1.08 -14.93 -18.54
N VAL A 6 -1.29 -16.18 -18.13
CA VAL A 6 -0.62 -16.80 -16.98
C VAL A 6 0.14 -18.00 -17.50
N HIS A 7 1.42 -18.07 -17.18
CA HIS A 7 2.23 -19.25 -17.46
C HIS A 7 2.03 -20.27 -16.34
N VAL A 8 1.79 -21.51 -16.74
CA VAL A 8 1.58 -22.64 -15.85
C VAL A 8 2.30 -23.83 -16.46
N ASP A 9 2.82 -24.71 -15.61
CA ASP A 9 3.42 -25.96 -16.06
C ASP A 9 2.39 -26.84 -16.74
N GLU A 10 2.82 -27.61 -17.74
CA GLU A 10 1.94 -28.46 -18.55
C GLU A 10 1.15 -29.46 -17.69
N VAL A 11 1.81 -30.03 -16.68
CA VAL A 11 1.18 -30.97 -15.73
C VAL A 11 0.09 -30.29 -14.91
N GLU A 12 0.28 -29.04 -14.50
CA GLU A 12 -0.74 -28.27 -13.78
C GLU A 12 -1.88 -27.86 -14.69
N TYR A 13 -1.59 -27.48 -15.94
CA TYR A 13 -2.61 -27.15 -16.91
C TYR A 13 -3.56 -28.32 -17.17
N GLU A 14 -3.04 -29.54 -17.35
CA GLU A 14 -3.88 -30.72 -17.54
C GLU A 14 -4.74 -31.05 -16.30
N ARG A 15 -4.20 -30.83 -15.08
CA ARG A 15 -5.01 -30.95 -13.85
C ARG A 15 -6.15 -29.92 -13.80
N LEU A 16 -5.86 -28.66 -14.15
CA LEU A 16 -6.87 -27.60 -14.20
C LEU A 16 -7.93 -27.87 -15.26
N LYS A 17 -7.54 -28.45 -16.39
CA LYS A 17 -8.44 -28.85 -17.48
C LYS A 17 -9.36 -29.99 -17.06
N ALA A 18 -8.86 -30.99 -16.34
CA ALA A 18 -9.70 -32.04 -15.77
C ALA A 18 -10.71 -31.46 -14.77
N LEU A 19 -10.27 -30.55 -13.88
CA LEU A 19 -11.14 -29.86 -12.93
C LEU A 19 -12.24 -29.04 -13.63
N ALA A 20 -11.87 -28.30 -14.68
CA ALA A 20 -12.77 -27.53 -15.54
C ALA A 20 -13.85 -28.42 -16.15
N HIS A 21 -13.44 -29.56 -16.69
CA HIS A 21 -14.32 -30.53 -17.32
C HIS A 21 -15.38 -31.06 -16.35
N HIS A 22 -14.97 -31.41 -15.12
CA HIS A 22 -15.91 -31.88 -14.09
C HIS A 22 -16.96 -30.83 -13.69
N ARG A 23 -16.64 -29.54 -13.82
CA ARG A 23 -17.58 -28.44 -13.51
C ARG A 23 -18.34 -27.91 -14.71
N GLY A 24 -18.09 -28.45 -15.91
CA GLY A 24 -18.71 -27.95 -17.15
C GLY A 24 -18.32 -26.53 -17.52
N LEU A 25 -17.15 -26.05 -17.05
CA LEU A 25 -16.67 -24.69 -17.25
C LEU A 25 -15.35 -24.69 -18.03
N PRO A 26 -15.04 -23.63 -18.80
CA PRO A 26 -13.70 -23.46 -19.35
C PRO A 26 -12.68 -23.18 -18.24
N VAL A 27 -11.41 -23.56 -18.45
CA VAL A 27 -10.30 -23.29 -17.51
C VAL A 27 -10.21 -21.81 -17.14
N ALA A 28 -10.42 -20.91 -18.09
CA ALA A 28 -10.45 -19.46 -17.83
C ALA A 28 -11.58 -19.03 -16.88
N GLY A 29 -12.71 -19.76 -16.84
CA GLY A 29 -13.80 -19.54 -15.90
C GLY A 29 -13.36 -19.88 -14.47
N LEU A 30 -12.75 -21.04 -14.29
CA LEU A 30 -12.19 -21.47 -13.01
C LEU A 30 -11.13 -20.50 -12.47
N ILE A 31 -10.21 -20.04 -13.33
CA ILE A 31 -9.18 -19.07 -12.94
C ILE A 31 -9.83 -17.77 -12.47
N ARG A 32 -10.85 -17.28 -13.18
CA ARG A 32 -11.58 -16.06 -12.77
C ARG A 32 -12.28 -16.22 -11.44
N GLU A 33 -12.95 -17.34 -11.19
CA GLU A 33 -13.59 -17.62 -9.91
C GLU A 33 -12.58 -17.68 -8.76
N ALA A 34 -11.45 -18.38 -8.98
CA ALA A 34 -10.40 -18.49 -7.99
C ALA A 34 -9.76 -17.13 -7.68
N MET A 35 -9.48 -16.31 -8.69
CA MET A 35 -8.97 -14.94 -8.51
C MET A 35 -9.97 -14.07 -7.76
N HIS A 36 -11.25 -14.16 -8.08
CA HIS A 36 -12.29 -13.40 -7.38
C HIS A 36 -12.39 -13.80 -5.90
N ALA A 37 -12.38 -15.11 -5.62
CA ALA A 37 -12.38 -15.62 -4.25
C ALA A 37 -11.13 -15.20 -3.47
N TYR A 38 -9.97 -15.18 -4.14
CA TYR A 38 -8.71 -14.69 -3.56
C TYR A 38 -8.82 -13.21 -3.19
N LEU A 39 -9.30 -12.36 -4.11
CA LEU A 39 -9.47 -10.91 -3.87
C LEU A 39 -10.50 -10.59 -2.79
N LEU A 40 -11.56 -11.41 -2.67
CA LEU A 40 -12.54 -11.25 -1.59
C LEU A 40 -11.97 -11.68 -0.23
N ARG A 41 -11.07 -12.67 -0.22
CA ARG A 41 -10.47 -13.18 1.02
C ARG A 41 -9.34 -12.29 1.50
N GLU A 42 -8.53 -11.79 0.58
CA GLU A 42 -7.56 -10.74 0.85
C GLU A 42 -8.26 -9.39 0.75
N GLU A 43 -9.08 -9.05 1.75
CA GLU A 43 -9.34 -7.63 1.98
C GLU A 43 -7.97 -6.95 2.09
N PRO A 44 -7.65 -5.98 1.22
CA PRO A 44 -6.37 -5.30 1.32
C PRO A 44 -6.34 -4.62 2.69
N THR A 45 -5.59 -5.19 3.62
CA THR A 45 -5.24 -4.55 4.90
C THR A 45 -4.45 -3.26 4.67
N VAL A 46 -4.06 -3.01 3.43
CA VAL A 46 -3.37 -1.84 2.94
C VAL A 46 -4.39 -0.93 2.26
N ALA A 47 -5.09 -0.12 3.04
CA ALA A 47 -5.77 1.04 2.48
C ALA A 47 -4.72 1.90 1.77
N CYS A 48 -5.01 2.31 0.54
CA CYS A 48 -4.14 3.20 -0.20
C CYS A 48 -3.95 4.48 0.60
N LEU A 49 -2.71 4.91 0.86
CA LEU A 49 -2.45 6.15 1.59
C LEU A 49 -3.11 7.38 0.95
N ALA A 50 -3.39 7.33 -0.36
CA ALA A 50 -4.12 8.38 -1.07
C ALA A 50 -5.63 8.43 -0.73
N ASP A 51 -6.21 7.32 -0.27
CA ASP A 51 -7.63 7.21 0.09
C ASP A 51 -7.88 7.55 1.57
N PHE A 52 -6.82 7.74 2.36
CA PHE A 52 -6.96 8.21 3.74
C PHE A 52 -7.36 9.69 3.75
N PRO A 53 -8.41 10.05 4.50
CA PRO A 53 -8.73 11.46 4.69
C PRO A 53 -7.53 12.14 5.38
N PRO A 54 -7.20 13.39 5.02
CA PRO A 54 -6.15 14.13 5.69
C PRO A 54 -6.46 14.17 7.19
N HIS A 55 -5.53 13.70 8.01
CA HIS A 55 -5.68 13.74 9.45
C HIS A 55 -5.85 15.21 9.89
N PRO A 56 -6.77 15.53 10.84
CA PRO A 56 -7.06 16.90 11.26
C PRO A 56 -5.87 17.62 11.90
N SER A 57 -4.80 16.91 12.25
CA SER A 57 -3.53 17.54 12.62
C SER A 57 -2.89 18.34 11.48
N GLY A 58 -3.37 18.18 10.23
CA GLY A 58 -2.98 18.99 9.09
C GLY A 58 -1.47 19.10 8.89
N ARG A 59 -1.06 20.06 8.07
CA ARG A 59 0.33 20.50 7.99
C ARG A 59 0.62 21.23 9.31
N LEU A 60 1.13 20.54 10.33
CA LEU A 60 1.93 21.17 11.39
C LEU A 60 3.27 21.62 10.80
N LEU A 61 3.22 22.44 9.75
CA LEU A 61 4.27 23.41 9.55
C LEU A 61 3.95 24.49 10.56
N GLN A 62 4.48 24.32 11.76
CA GLN A 62 4.77 25.47 12.58
C GLN A 62 5.63 26.36 11.67
N ASP A 63 5.16 27.57 11.36
CA ASP A 63 5.92 28.54 10.59
C ASP A 63 7.12 28.92 11.46
N TRP A 64 8.19 28.14 11.37
CA TRP A 64 9.48 28.55 11.93
C TRP A 64 9.99 29.61 10.97
N GLU A 65 9.63 30.87 11.25
CA GLU A 65 10.34 32.00 10.70
C GLU A 65 11.82 31.80 11.02
N ARG A 66 12.69 31.98 10.02
CA ARG A 66 14.13 31.69 10.18
C ARG A 66 14.74 32.47 11.35
N SER A 67 14.13 33.59 11.75
CA SER A 67 14.47 34.38 12.93
C SER A 67 14.40 33.56 14.23
N ASP A 68 13.36 32.75 14.40
CA ASP A 68 13.10 32.04 15.66
C ASP A 68 14.20 31.01 15.93
N LEU A 69 14.76 30.41 14.87
CA LEU A 69 15.88 29.47 14.95
C LEU A 69 17.18 30.17 15.40
N TYR A 70 17.46 31.38 14.89
CA TYR A 70 18.65 32.13 15.28
C TYR A 70 18.51 32.71 16.69
N ASP A 71 17.32 33.16 17.07
CA ASP A 71 17.04 33.66 18.42
C ASP A 71 17.15 32.54 19.46
N GLU A 72 16.65 31.33 19.16
CA GLU A 72 16.80 30.17 20.04
C GLU A 72 18.27 29.73 20.16
N MET A 73 19.02 29.66 19.05
CA MET A 73 20.46 29.34 19.09
C MET A 73 21.27 30.39 19.84
N SER A 74 20.95 31.67 19.65
CA SER A 74 21.58 32.79 20.35
C SER A 74 21.32 32.70 21.86
N ASN A 75 20.06 32.49 22.27
CA ASN A 75 19.70 32.37 23.68
C ASN A 75 20.42 31.18 24.36
N ARG A 76 20.53 30.02 23.70
CA ARG A 76 21.30 28.88 24.25
C ARG A 76 22.80 29.17 24.38
N LEU A 77 23.38 29.93 23.44
CA LEU A 77 24.77 30.38 23.51
C LEU A 77 25.03 31.42 24.61
N PHE A 78 24.05 32.28 24.90
CA PHE A 78 24.16 33.26 25.98
C PHE A 78 23.91 32.67 27.37
N GLU A 79 23.01 31.70 27.49
CA GLU A 79 22.79 30.96 28.74
C GLU A 79 23.99 30.08 29.11
N GLY A 80 24.62 29.41 28.13
CA GLY A 80 25.83 28.61 28.35
C GLY A 80 27.09 29.42 28.74
N ASN A 81 27.08 30.74 28.55
CA ASN A 81 28.20 31.64 28.89
C ASN A 81 27.97 32.44 30.19
N ARG A 82 26.84 32.25 30.89
CA ARG A 82 26.60 32.84 32.22
C ARG A 82 26.94 31.91 33.38
N GLU A 83 27.27 30.64 33.10
CA GLU A 83 27.62 29.64 34.11
C GLU A 83 29.13 29.28 34.13
N GLN A 84 30.01 30.16 33.62
CA GLN A 84 31.47 30.04 33.77
C GLN A 84 32.08 31.26 34.45
#